data_AF-E4XYM3-F1
#
_entry.id   AF-E4XYM3-F1
#
_cell.length_a   1.000
_cell.length_b   1.000
_cell.length_c   1.000
_cell.angle_alpha   90.00
_cell.angle_beta   90.00
_cell.angle_gamma   90.00
#
_symmetry.space_group_name_H-M   'P 1'
#
loop_
_entity.id
_entity.type
_entity.pdbx_description
1 polymer ?
#
loop_
_entity_poly.entity_id
_entity_poly.type
_entity_poly.pdbx_seq_one_letter_code
_entity_poly.pdbx_strand_id
1 'polypeptide(L)'
;MSGFTGCPYKILGVSDLAADEEIQNAFEASKQAYELLIDGEKRRAYDRQIANEKEKVLHVKIEELEKELEKEKNKSRHEELAKLRNELGEIGGAGHFWGDDKCIGQGGVRFVMQKEELIMVLRLLALGEKKVNLKFQADDNWELAEAGWTMRFQSVSQGEQGDGINYYLWIGNKEGGAKFKAVAEQINQWDGETTKRRELQSEKDETRERVKYRMESNYMSVRFNITIL
;
A
#
# COMPACT_ATOMS: atom_id res chain seq x y z
N MET A 1 69.84 31.78 -12.15
CA MET A 1 69.18 30.55 -11.69
C MET A 1 67.85 30.94 -11.08
N SER A 2 66.73 30.74 -11.79
CA SER A 2 65.40 31.01 -11.25
C SER A 2 65.09 29.96 -10.18
N GLY A 3 65.04 30.39 -8.92
CA GLY A 3 64.80 29.52 -7.78
C GLY A 3 63.37 28.98 -7.81
N PHE A 4 63.22 27.66 -7.82
CA PHE A 4 61.97 27.01 -7.48
C PHE A 4 61.59 27.39 -6.05
N THR A 5 60.40 27.96 -5.85
CA THR A 5 59.94 28.47 -4.55
C THR A 5 59.25 27.40 -3.69
N GLY A 6 59.15 26.15 -4.18
CA GLY A 6 58.52 25.02 -3.49
C GLY A 6 59.35 23.73 -3.57
N CYS A 7 59.12 22.82 -2.61
CA CYS A 7 59.75 21.49 -2.57
C CYS A 7 59.35 20.67 -3.82
N PRO A 8 60.30 20.25 -4.68
CA PRO A 8 60.00 19.52 -5.91
C PRO A 8 59.20 18.24 -5.69
N TYR A 9 59.49 17.48 -4.63
CA TYR A 9 58.74 16.29 -4.24
C TYR A 9 57.26 16.61 -3.97
N LYS A 10 56.98 17.74 -3.29
CA LYS A 10 55.61 18.19 -3.04
C LYS A 10 54.91 18.67 -4.31
N ILE A 11 55.64 19.27 -5.25
CA ILE A 11 55.09 19.74 -6.53
C ILE A 11 54.68 18.55 -7.41
N LEU A 12 55.51 17.51 -7.46
CA LEU A 12 55.24 16.27 -8.19
C LEU A 12 54.28 15.32 -7.44
N GLY A 13 53.97 15.59 -6.17
CA GLY A 13 53.09 14.75 -5.35
C GLY A 13 53.71 13.40 -4.96
N VAL A 14 55.05 13.30 -4.91
CA VAL A 14 55.79 12.08 -4.57
C VAL A 14 56.49 12.21 -3.21
N SER A 15 56.84 11.06 -2.62
CA SER A 15 57.69 11.02 -1.41
C SER A 15 59.12 11.46 -1.75
N ASP A 16 59.83 11.97 -0.74
CA ASP A 16 61.27 12.21 -0.73
C ASP A 16 62.13 10.94 -0.82
N LEU A 17 61.51 9.76 -0.69
CA LEU A 17 62.12 8.44 -0.85
C LEU A 17 61.66 7.73 -2.14
N ALA A 18 60.90 8.41 -3.01
CA ALA A 18 60.39 7.82 -4.23
C ALA A 18 61.53 7.36 -5.16
N ALA A 19 61.33 6.22 -5.81
CA ALA A 19 62.30 5.70 -6.78
C ALA A 19 62.30 6.56 -8.07
N ASP A 20 63.41 6.54 -8.82
CA ASP A 20 63.56 7.32 -10.05
C ASP A 20 62.42 7.08 -11.06
N GLU A 21 61.93 5.84 -11.15
CA GLU A 21 60.79 5.47 -12.00
C GLU A 21 59.48 6.13 -11.56
N GLU A 22 59.22 6.21 -10.25
CA GLU A 22 58.04 6.91 -9.70
C GLU A 22 58.11 8.41 -9.95
N ILE A 23 59.30 9.00 -9.79
CA ILE A 23 59.55 10.44 -10.06
C ILE A 23 59.31 10.73 -11.55
N GLN A 24 59.83 9.89 -12.45
CA GLN A 24 59.66 10.05 -13.89
C GLN A 24 58.19 9.93 -14.30
N ASN A 25 57.46 8.94 -13.77
CA ASN A 25 56.04 8.75 -14.05
C ASN A 25 55.20 9.93 -13.56
N ALA A 26 55.47 10.46 -12.36
CA ALA A 26 54.77 11.63 -11.80
C ALA A 26 55.02 12.91 -12.62
N PHE A 27 56.24 13.10 -13.12
CA PHE A 27 56.58 14.21 -14.01
C PHE A 27 55.81 14.12 -15.34
N GLU A 28 55.81 12.96 -15.99
CA GLU A 28 55.07 12.77 -17.25
C GLU A 28 53.56 12.96 -17.05
N ALA A 29 52.99 12.46 -15.95
CA ALA A 29 51.58 12.67 -15.62
C ALA A 29 51.25 14.17 -15.40
N SER A 30 52.13 14.91 -14.72
CA SER A 30 51.97 16.35 -14.48
C SER A 30 52.02 17.15 -15.78
N LYS A 31 52.93 16.77 -16.70
CA LYS A 31 53.03 17.37 -18.03
C LYS A 31 51.77 17.13 -18.86
N GLN A 32 51.27 15.90 -18.90
CA GLN A 32 50.02 15.57 -19.59
C GLN A 32 48.81 16.33 -19.02
N ALA A 33 48.72 16.45 -17.69
CA ALA A 33 47.67 17.23 -17.04
C ALA A 33 47.73 18.71 -17.42
N TYR A 34 48.93 19.29 -17.46
CA TYR A 34 49.13 20.68 -17.91
C TYR A 34 48.70 20.87 -19.38
N GLU A 35 49.10 19.97 -20.27
CA GLU A 35 48.72 20.01 -21.69
C GLU A 35 47.20 19.89 -21.90
N LEU A 36 46.52 19.11 -21.06
CA LEU A 36 45.05 18.99 -21.07
C LEU A 36 44.36 20.26 -20.54
N LEU A 37 44.90 20.89 -19.50
CA LEU A 37 44.28 22.04 -18.82
C LEU A 37 44.45 23.37 -19.56
N ILE A 38 45.55 23.54 -20.30
CA ILE A 38 45.81 24.76 -21.09
C ILE A 38 45.00 24.82 -22.39
N ASP A 39 44.61 23.66 -22.93
CA ASP A 39 43.72 23.53 -24.08
C ASP A 39 42.25 23.63 -23.63
N GLY A 40 41.59 24.73 -24.02
CA GLY A 40 40.22 25.01 -23.61
C GLY A 40 39.17 24.03 -24.14
N GLU A 41 39.43 23.32 -25.24
CA GLU A 41 38.52 22.28 -25.74
C GLU A 41 38.70 20.96 -24.97
N LYS A 42 39.95 20.53 -24.78
CA LYS A 42 40.27 19.31 -24.03
C LYS A 42 39.81 19.41 -22.57
N ARG A 43 40.05 20.54 -21.92
CA ARG A 43 39.57 20.80 -20.56
C ARG A 43 38.05 20.68 -20.45
N ARG A 44 37.30 21.33 -21.36
CA ARG A 44 35.83 21.24 -21.37
C ARG A 44 35.32 19.83 -21.62
N ALA A 45 35.99 19.06 -22.49
CA ALA A 45 35.65 17.66 -22.72
C ALA A 45 35.87 16.81 -21.47
N TYR A 46 37.01 16.99 -20.79
CA TYR A 46 37.35 16.30 -19.55
C TYR A 46 36.39 16.65 -18.40
N ASP A 47 36.09 17.94 -18.21
CA ASP A 47 35.14 18.40 -17.18
C ASP A 47 33.73 17.80 -17.41
N ARG A 48 33.30 17.71 -18.68
CA ARG A 48 32.03 17.02 -19.04
C ARG A 48 32.09 15.53 -18.73
N GLN A 49 33.20 14.86 -18.97
CA GLN A 49 33.34 13.44 -18.63
C GLN A 49 33.20 13.23 -17.12
N ILE A 50 33.90 14.03 -16.30
CA ILE A 50 33.78 13.97 -14.85
C ILE A 50 32.34 14.24 -14.40
N ALA A 51 31.68 15.24 -14.98
CA ALA A 51 30.29 15.54 -14.67
C ALA A 51 29.36 14.35 -14.98
N ASN A 52 29.54 13.73 -16.15
CA ASN A 52 28.77 12.56 -16.56
C ASN A 52 29.04 11.34 -15.65
N GLU A 53 30.29 11.12 -15.22
CA GLU A 53 30.63 10.06 -14.28
C GLU A 53 29.98 10.28 -12.91
N LYS A 54 30.02 11.53 -12.40
CA LYS A 54 29.32 11.90 -11.16
C LYS A 54 27.81 11.71 -11.28
N GLU A 55 27.24 12.09 -12.42
CA GLU A 55 25.81 11.93 -12.69
C GLU A 55 25.40 10.46 -12.70
N LYS A 56 26.20 9.57 -13.31
CA LYS A 56 25.96 8.12 -13.27
C LYS A 56 25.99 7.57 -11.84
N VAL A 57 26.97 7.98 -11.04
CA VAL A 57 27.06 7.58 -9.62
C VAL A 57 25.85 8.05 -8.82
N LEU A 58 25.37 9.28 -9.07
CA LEU A 58 24.17 9.81 -8.42
C LEU A 58 22.91 9.04 -8.82
N HIS A 59 22.74 8.70 -10.10
CA HIS A 59 21.59 7.92 -10.56
C HIS A 59 21.53 6.55 -9.87
N VAL A 60 22.66 5.83 -9.79
CA VAL A 60 22.71 4.54 -9.07
C VAL A 60 22.32 4.71 -7.60
N LYS A 61 22.82 5.76 -6.93
CA LYS A 61 22.50 6.03 -5.53
C LYS A 61 21.03 6.38 -5.32
N ILE A 62 20.42 7.12 -6.26
CA ILE A 62 18.98 7.43 -6.22
C ILE A 62 18.18 6.15 -6.34
N GLU A 63 18.50 5.28 -7.30
CA GLU A 63 17.81 3.99 -7.47
C GLU A 63 17.94 3.08 -6.23
N GLU A 64 19.09 3.07 -5.57
CA GLU A 64 19.31 2.33 -4.32
C GLU A 64 18.43 2.88 -3.19
N LEU A 65 18.42 4.20 -3.00
CA LEU A 65 17.61 4.86 -1.97
C LEU A 65 16.11 4.69 -2.22
N GLU A 66 15.66 4.71 -3.48
CA GLU A 66 14.26 4.44 -3.84
C GLU A 66 13.86 2.99 -3.47
N LYS A 67 14.74 2.01 -3.72
CA LYS A 67 14.50 0.61 -3.32
C LYS A 67 14.47 0.44 -1.81
N GLU A 68 15.35 1.12 -1.07
CA GLU A 68 15.34 1.09 0.39
C GLU A 68 14.08 1.74 0.97
N LEU A 69 13.69 2.91 0.44
CA LEU A 69 12.47 3.60 0.84
C LEU A 69 11.23 2.73 0.60
N GLU A 70 11.16 2.04 -0.53
CA GLU A 70 10.05 1.14 -0.84
C GLU A 70 10.01 -0.06 0.11
N LYS A 71 11.17 -0.64 0.48
CA LYS A 71 11.23 -1.69 1.50
C LYS A 71 10.71 -1.22 2.86
N GLU A 72 11.11 -0.02 3.29
CA GLU A 72 10.70 0.51 4.59
C GLU A 72 9.20 0.85 4.61
N LYS A 73 8.66 1.42 3.53
CA LYS A 73 7.21 1.63 3.36
C LYS A 73 6.44 0.32 3.43
N ASN A 74 6.92 -0.72 2.75
CA ASN A 74 6.28 -2.04 2.78
C ASN A 74 6.31 -2.65 4.19
N LYS A 75 7.43 -2.51 4.91
CA LYS A 75 7.55 -2.95 6.30
C LYS A 75 6.55 -2.23 7.21
N SER A 76 6.51 -0.90 7.17
CA SER A 76 5.55 -0.09 7.93
C SER A 76 4.10 -0.48 7.61
N ARG A 77 3.77 -0.71 6.34
CA ARG A 77 2.44 -1.17 5.91
C ARG A 77 2.09 -2.53 6.51
N HIS A 78 3.04 -3.47 6.54
CA HIS A 78 2.81 -4.79 7.14
C HIS A 78 2.60 -4.73 8.65
N GLU A 79 3.33 -3.86 9.35
CA GLU A 79 3.17 -3.64 10.80
C GLU A 79 1.80 -3.03 11.12
N GLU A 80 1.36 -2.02 10.35
CA GLU A 80 0.05 -1.40 10.51
C GLU A 80 -1.10 -2.38 10.22
N LEU A 81 -0.98 -3.14 9.13
CA LEU A 81 -1.94 -4.20 8.76
C LEU A 81 -2.06 -5.24 9.89
N ALA A 82 -0.93 -5.68 10.47
CA ALA A 82 -0.93 -6.65 11.56
C ALA A 82 -1.59 -6.08 12.82
N LYS A 83 -1.35 -4.81 13.15
CA LYS A 83 -2.00 -4.15 14.29
C LYS A 83 -3.53 -4.09 14.11
N LEU A 84 -4.01 -3.65 12.94
CA LEU A 84 -5.44 -3.58 12.65
C LEU A 84 -6.11 -4.96 12.64
N ARG A 85 -5.44 -5.98 12.10
CA ARG A 85 -5.92 -7.37 12.18
C ARG A 85 -6.10 -7.85 13.61
N ASN A 86 -5.15 -7.51 14.49
CA ASN A 86 -5.24 -7.88 15.90
C ASN A 86 -6.32 -7.10 16.66
N GLU A 87 -6.52 -5.83 16.30
CA GLU A 87 -7.52 -4.95 16.93
C GLU A 87 -8.95 -5.36 16.55
N LEU A 88 -9.21 -5.62 15.26
CA LEU A 88 -10.52 -6.07 14.79
C LEU A 88 -10.76 -7.55 15.07
N GLY A 89 -9.76 -8.40 14.83
CA GLY A 89 -9.93 -9.84 14.76
C GLY A 89 -10.98 -10.27 13.72
N GLU A 90 -11.32 -11.56 13.72
CA GLU A 90 -12.33 -12.09 12.80
C GLU A 90 -13.73 -11.50 13.07
N ILE A 91 -14.04 -11.24 14.34
CA ILE A 91 -15.32 -10.67 14.79
C ILE A 91 -15.49 -9.22 14.33
N GLY A 92 -14.44 -8.40 14.39
CA GLY A 92 -14.46 -7.01 13.94
C GLY A 92 -14.37 -6.85 12.42
N GLY A 93 -14.14 -7.93 11.67
CA GLY A 93 -14.24 -7.91 10.21
C GLY A 93 -12.96 -8.23 9.44
N ALA A 94 -11.86 -8.58 10.11
CA ALA A 94 -10.67 -9.07 9.43
C ALA A 94 -10.86 -10.53 8.97
N GLY A 95 -10.51 -10.87 7.74
CA GLY A 95 -10.68 -12.23 7.23
C GLY A 95 -12.16 -12.63 7.05
N HIS A 96 -12.44 -13.92 7.00
CA HIS A 96 -13.81 -14.45 6.94
C HIS A 96 -14.26 -14.97 8.28
N PHE A 97 -15.53 -14.82 8.59
CA PHE A 97 -16.12 -15.32 9.83
C PHE A 97 -17.25 -16.30 9.52
N TRP A 98 -17.21 -17.47 10.15
CA TRP A 98 -18.19 -18.56 9.97
C TRP A 98 -18.77 -19.08 11.29
N GLY A 99 -18.47 -18.41 12.40
CA GLY A 99 -18.88 -18.82 13.74
C GLY A 99 -20.32 -18.47 14.08
N ASP A 100 -20.67 -18.72 15.35
CA ASP A 100 -21.95 -18.36 15.95
C ASP A 100 -22.14 -16.83 15.89
N ASP A 101 -23.20 -16.44 15.19
CA ASP A 101 -23.49 -15.07 14.85
C ASP A 101 -24.79 -14.56 15.50
N LYS A 102 -25.26 -15.21 16.58
CA LYS A 102 -26.31 -14.62 17.43
C LYS A 102 -25.82 -13.33 18.10
N CYS A 103 -26.74 -12.50 18.56
CA CYS A 103 -26.36 -11.23 19.21
C CYS A 103 -25.82 -11.47 20.63
N ILE A 104 -25.04 -10.50 21.14
CA ILE A 104 -24.39 -10.60 22.46
C ILE A 104 -25.40 -10.83 23.59
N GLY A 105 -26.57 -10.17 23.52
CA GLY A 105 -27.65 -10.33 24.50
C GLY A 105 -28.22 -11.76 24.57
N GLN A 106 -27.93 -12.61 23.59
CA GLN A 106 -28.35 -14.01 23.52
C GLN A 106 -27.17 -14.99 23.68
N GLY A 107 -26.03 -14.50 24.20
CA GLY A 107 -24.82 -15.28 24.41
C GLY A 107 -23.96 -15.42 23.15
N GLY A 108 -24.18 -14.58 22.15
CA GLY A 108 -23.35 -14.51 20.95
C GLY A 108 -22.04 -13.78 21.18
N VAL A 109 -21.08 -13.99 20.27
CA VAL A 109 -19.74 -13.41 20.38
C VAL A 109 -19.55 -12.15 19.54
N ARG A 110 -20.56 -11.78 18.74
CA ARG A 110 -20.45 -10.71 17.74
C ARG A 110 -21.72 -9.88 17.59
N PHE A 111 -21.58 -8.56 17.64
CA PHE A 111 -22.66 -7.61 17.30
C PHE A 111 -22.64 -7.20 15.82
N VAL A 112 -23.65 -6.45 15.37
CA VAL A 112 -23.60 -5.80 14.04
C VAL A 112 -22.50 -4.75 13.99
N MET A 113 -22.00 -4.46 12.80
CA MET A 113 -20.89 -3.53 12.64
C MET A 113 -21.28 -2.09 12.91
N GLN A 114 -20.46 -1.40 13.68
CA GLN A 114 -20.55 0.03 13.90
C GLN A 114 -19.72 0.79 12.87
N LYS A 115 -19.97 2.10 12.78
CA LYS A 115 -19.30 3.00 11.83
C LYS A 115 -17.78 2.94 11.95
N GLU A 116 -17.26 2.92 13.17
CA GLU A 116 -15.82 2.89 13.46
C GLU A 116 -15.17 1.59 12.96
N GLU A 117 -15.85 0.45 13.16
CA GLU A 117 -15.38 -0.85 12.66
C GLU A 117 -15.37 -0.88 11.13
N LEU A 118 -16.41 -0.34 10.48
CA LEU A 118 -16.47 -0.23 9.02
C LEU A 118 -15.34 0.66 8.47
N ILE A 119 -15.01 1.77 9.14
CA ILE A 119 -13.86 2.63 8.80
C ILE A 119 -12.55 1.84 8.92
N MET A 120 -12.37 1.06 9.97
CA MET A 120 -11.18 0.21 10.13
C MET A 120 -11.09 -0.88 9.05
N VAL A 121 -12.22 -1.46 8.64
CA VAL A 121 -12.26 -2.40 7.51
C VAL A 121 -11.85 -1.72 6.20
N LEU A 122 -12.29 -0.49 5.93
CA LEU A 122 -11.82 0.27 4.77
C LEU A 122 -10.30 0.51 4.82
N ARG A 123 -9.73 0.77 6.00
CA ARG A 123 -8.26 0.87 6.18
C ARG A 123 -7.55 -0.45 5.93
N LEU A 124 -8.10 -1.58 6.38
CA LEU A 124 -7.55 -2.91 6.06
C LEU A 124 -7.47 -3.11 4.55
N LEU A 125 -8.55 -2.79 3.82
CA LEU A 125 -8.58 -2.87 2.36
C LEU A 125 -7.53 -1.94 1.72
N ALA A 126 -7.38 -0.71 2.22
CA ALA A 126 -6.37 0.24 1.76
C ALA A 126 -4.92 -0.25 1.96
N LEU A 127 -4.67 -1.03 3.02
CA LEU A 127 -3.37 -1.63 3.31
C LEU A 127 -3.14 -2.96 2.55
N GLY A 128 -4.12 -3.40 1.74
CA GLY A 128 -4.02 -4.58 0.89
C GLY A 128 -4.61 -5.85 1.48
N GLU A 129 -5.40 -5.77 2.55
CA GLU A 129 -6.22 -6.89 3.00
C GLU A 129 -7.18 -7.30 1.87
N LYS A 130 -7.25 -8.59 1.59
CA LYS A 130 -8.12 -9.12 0.54
C LYS A 130 -9.39 -9.75 1.09
N LYS A 131 -9.36 -10.20 2.34
CA LYS A 131 -10.48 -10.90 2.96
C LYS A 131 -10.98 -10.12 4.15
N VAL A 132 -12.25 -9.76 4.10
CA VAL A 132 -12.95 -9.06 5.18
C VAL A 132 -14.33 -9.67 5.33
N ASN A 133 -14.95 -9.46 6.47
CA ASN A 133 -16.31 -9.92 6.71
C ASN A 133 -17.13 -8.83 7.35
N LEU A 134 -18.37 -8.69 6.94
CA LEU A 134 -19.28 -7.65 7.39
C LEU A 134 -20.54 -8.27 7.95
N LYS A 135 -21.10 -7.69 9.00
CA LYS A 135 -22.39 -8.09 9.56
C LYS A 135 -23.25 -6.84 9.77
N PHE A 136 -24.44 -6.84 9.20
CA PHE A 136 -25.37 -5.72 9.25
C PHE A 136 -26.73 -6.16 9.80
N GLN A 137 -27.42 -5.23 10.43
CA GLN A 137 -28.82 -5.36 10.77
C GLN A 137 -29.72 -5.17 9.53
N ALA A 138 -30.93 -5.70 9.57
CA ALA A 138 -31.88 -5.65 8.46
C ALA A 138 -32.40 -4.24 8.12
N ASP A 139 -32.11 -3.25 8.96
CA ASP A 139 -32.49 -1.83 8.82
C ASP A 139 -31.27 -0.89 8.72
N ASP A 140 -30.05 -1.43 8.77
CA ASP A 140 -28.82 -0.63 8.63
C ASP A 140 -28.75 0.02 7.24
N ASN A 141 -28.25 1.24 7.21
CA ASN A 141 -27.90 1.94 5.97
C ASN A 141 -26.63 2.74 6.22
N TRP A 142 -25.57 2.42 5.48
CA TRP A 142 -24.25 3.02 5.67
C TRP A 142 -23.71 3.54 4.36
N GLU A 143 -23.06 4.70 4.39
CA GLU A 143 -22.23 5.21 3.32
C GLU A 143 -20.99 5.87 3.93
N LEU A 144 -19.81 5.34 3.59
CA LEU A 144 -18.54 5.67 4.23
C LEU A 144 -17.44 5.75 3.19
N ALA A 145 -16.45 6.60 3.47
CA ALA A 145 -15.23 6.74 2.68
C ALA A 145 -14.03 6.87 3.64
N GLU A 146 -12.97 6.12 3.38
CA GLU A 146 -11.73 6.16 4.16
C GLU A 146 -10.56 5.64 3.31
N ALA A 147 -9.40 6.28 3.42
CA ALA A 147 -8.14 5.85 2.79
C ALA A 147 -8.25 5.54 1.27
N GLY A 148 -9.09 6.27 0.54
CA GLY A 148 -9.32 6.08 -0.89
C GLY A 148 -10.23 4.89 -1.23
N TRP A 149 -10.88 4.28 -0.24
CA TRP A 149 -11.93 3.28 -0.39
C TRP A 149 -13.29 3.85 0.01
N THR A 150 -14.35 3.31 -0.58
CA THR A 150 -15.74 3.66 -0.26
C THR A 150 -16.55 2.39 -0.06
N MET A 151 -17.51 2.45 0.86
CA MET A 151 -18.48 1.38 1.08
C MET A 151 -19.86 1.99 1.23
N ARG A 152 -20.86 1.35 0.61
CA ARG A 152 -22.26 1.62 0.88
C ARG A 152 -22.98 0.31 1.16
N PHE A 153 -23.71 0.26 2.26
CA PHE A 153 -24.66 -0.80 2.54
C PHE A 153 -26.06 -0.22 2.53
N GLN A 154 -26.96 -0.85 1.82
CA GLN A 154 -28.37 -0.49 1.76
C GLN A 154 -29.21 -1.71 2.11
N SER A 155 -30.06 -1.53 3.10
CA SER A 155 -30.92 -2.59 3.59
C SER A 155 -32.22 -2.72 2.80
N VAL A 156 -32.97 -3.75 3.18
CA VAL A 156 -34.29 -4.11 2.64
C VAL A 156 -35.41 -3.20 3.17
N SER A 157 -35.17 -2.42 4.23
CA SER A 157 -36.20 -1.63 4.89
C SER A 157 -36.87 -0.65 3.90
N GLN A 158 -38.21 -0.68 3.84
CA GLN A 158 -39.03 0.06 2.86
C GLN A 158 -39.05 1.59 3.03
N GLY A 159 -38.11 2.16 3.80
CA GLY A 159 -37.88 3.61 3.90
C GLY A 159 -37.26 4.19 2.61
N GLU A 160 -36.69 5.40 2.70
CA GLU A 160 -36.35 6.24 1.53
C GLU A 160 -35.34 5.65 0.51
N GLN A 161 -34.75 4.47 0.76
CA GLN A 161 -33.76 3.89 -0.14
C GLN A 161 -33.94 2.38 -0.41
N GLY A 162 -34.54 1.58 0.48
CA GLY A 162 -34.65 0.12 0.28
C GLY A 162 -35.73 -0.26 -0.74
N ASP A 163 -35.52 -1.37 -1.47
CA ASP A 163 -36.50 -1.89 -2.44
C ASP A 163 -37.50 -2.88 -1.82
N GLY A 164 -37.44 -3.11 -0.49
CA GLY A 164 -38.26 -4.10 0.20
C GLY A 164 -37.83 -5.55 -0.01
N ILE A 165 -36.80 -5.81 -0.83
CA ILE A 165 -36.54 -7.15 -1.39
C ILE A 165 -35.07 -7.57 -1.22
N ASN A 166 -34.10 -6.67 -1.38
CA ASN A 166 -32.69 -7.00 -1.47
C ASN A 166 -31.81 -6.13 -0.57
N TYR A 167 -30.78 -6.77 -0.03
CA TYR A 167 -29.60 -6.11 0.49
C TYR A 167 -28.67 -5.78 -0.67
N TYR A 168 -28.09 -4.58 -0.63
CA TYR A 168 -27.09 -4.14 -1.58
C TYR A 168 -25.83 -3.70 -0.85
N LEU A 169 -24.69 -4.14 -1.37
CA LEU A 169 -23.39 -3.74 -0.87
C LEU A 169 -22.54 -3.26 -2.04
N TRP A 170 -22.10 -2.01 -1.95
CA TRP A 170 -21.13 -1.42 -2.87
C TRP A 170 -19.78 -1.27 -2.19
N ILE A 171 -18.72 -1.59 -2.92
CA ILE A 171 -17.33 -1.29 -2.54
C ILE A 171 -16.64 -0.62 -3.73
N GLY A 172 -15.99 0.51 -3.48
CA GLY A 172 -15.21 1.23 -4.47
C GLY A 172 -13.82 1.57 -3.95
N ASN A 173 -12.89 1.82 -4.87
CA ASN A 173 -11.56 2.35 -4.57
C ASN A 173 -11.23 3.50 -5.54
N LYS A 174 -10.14 4.21 -5.26
CA LYS A 174 -9.62 5.32 -6.09
C LYS A 174 -9.31 4.95 -7.55
N GLU A 175 -9.26 3.67 -7.89
CA GLU A 175 -8.89 3.15 -9.22
C GLU A 175 -10.12 2.79 -10.08
N GLY A 176 -11.34 3.08 -9.60
CA GLY A 176 -12.57 2.91 -10.37
C GLY A 176 -13.34 1.62 -10.09
N GLY A 177 -13.15 1.04 -8.90
CA GLY A 177 -13.89 -0.14 -8.41
C GLY A 177 -12.96 -1.32 -8.13
N ALA A 178 -13.23 -2.06 -7.04
CA ALA A 178 -12.47 -3.25 -6.68
C ALA A 178 -13.38 -4.47 -6.86
N LYS A 179 -13.18 -5.26 -7.92
CA LYS A 179 -14.00 -6.47 -8.13
C LYS A 179 -13.88 -7.38 -6.93
N PHE A 180 -15.00 -7.94 -6.48
CA PHE A 180 -15.02 -8.82 -5.33
C PHE A 180 -16.01 -9.96 -5.47
N LYS A 181 -15.77 -11.01 -4.69
CA LYS A 181 -16.74 -12.05 -4.41
C LYS A 181 -17.25 -11.89 -3.00
N ALA A 182 -18.50 -12.26 -2.76
CA ALA A 182 -19.06 -12.31 -1.43
C ALA A 182 -19.77 -13.65 -1.21
N VAL A 183 -19.63 -14.22 -0.02
CA VAL A 183 -20.57 -15.22 0.46
C VAL A 183 -21.51 -14.54 1.43
N ALA A 184 -22.79 -14.48 1.07
CA ALA A 184 -23.82 -13.79 1.84
C ALA A 184 -24.75 -14.79 2.54
N GLU A 185 -25.12 -14.51 3.78
CA GLU A 185 -25.99 -15.36 4.61
C GLU A 185 -26.93 -14.52 5.47
N GLN A 186 -28.18 -14.96 5.61
CA GLN A 186 -29.12 -14.41 6.58
C GLN A 186 -28.91 -15.10 7.92
N ILE A 187 -28.99 -14.33 9.01
CA ILE A 187 -28.68 -14.79 10.37
C ILE A 187 -29.85 -14.49 11.30
N ASN A 188 -30.34 -15.51 11.99
CA ASN A 188 -31.25 -15.33 13.11
C ASN A 188 -30.45 -14.82 14.31
N GLN A 189 -30.70 -13.58 14.72
CA GLN A 189 -29.99 -12.95 15.83
C GLN A 189 -30.22 -13.62 17.20
N TRP A 190 -31.25 -14.46 17.33
CA TRP A 190 -31.60 -15.10 18.61
C TRP A 190 -30.81 -16.37 18.89
N ASP A 191 -30.66 -17.24 17.90
CA ASP A 191 -30.02 -18.56 18.05
C ASP A 191 -28.77 -18.72 17.17
N GLY A 192 -28.50 -17.78 16.27
CA GLY A 192 -27.35 -17.81 15.37
C GLY A 192 -27.54 -18.70 14.15
N GLU A 193 -28.75 -19.24 13.94
CA GLU A 193 -29.08 -20.04 12.77
C GLU A 193 -28.82 -19.22 11.51
N THR A 194 -28.10 -19.81 10.57
CA THR A 194 -27.80 -19.19 9.27
C THR A 194 -28.58 -19.89 8.17
N THR A 195 -29.06 -19.11 7.21
CA THR A 195 -29.83 -19.64 6.10
C THR A 195 -29.52 -18.89 4.81
N LYS A 196 -29.94 -19.50 3.69
CA LYS A 196 -29.89 -18.88 2.36
C LYS A 196 -28.49 -18.43 1.95
N ARG A 197 -27.44 -19.21 2.29
CA ARG A 197 -26.06 -18.97 1.85
C ARG A 197 -26.01 -18.87 0.33
N ARG A 198 -25.39 -17.80 -0.18
CA ARG A 198 -25.15 -17.61 -1.62
C ARG A 198 -23.77 -17.06 -1.88
N GLU A 199 -23.12 -17.58 -2.92
CA GLU A 199 -21.95 -16.96 -3.51
C GLU A 199 -22.41 -15.92 -4.52
N LEU A 200 -21.82 -14.72 -4.43
CA LEU A 200 -22.15 -13.56 -5.23
C LEU A 200 -20.86 -13.05 -5.87
N GLN A 201 -20.96 -12.66 -7.14
CA GLN A 201 -19.91 -11.95 -7.85
C GLN A 201 -20.33 -10.49 -7.97
N SER A 202 -19.40 -9.57 -7.72
CA SER A 202 -19.67 -8.15 -7.91
C SER A 202 -19.86 -7.82 -9.39
N GLU A 203 -20.76 -6.88 -9.63
CA GLU A 203 -20.99 -6.25 -10.93
C GLU A 203 -20.66 -4.76 -10.83
N LYS A 204 -20.12 -4.21 -11.91
CA LYS A 204 -19.80 -2.78 -11.96
C LYS A 204 -21.08 -1.95 -11.91
N ASP A 205 -21.11 -0.99 -11.01
CA ASP A 205 -22.18 -0.02 -10.83
C ASP A 205 -21.55 1.37 -10.72
N GLU A 206 -21.56 2.11 -11.82
CA GLU A 206 -20.88 3.40 -11.98
C GLU A 206 -19.37 3.34 -11.65
N THR A 207 -18.99 3.87 -10.49
CA THR A 207 -17.61 3.96 -9.98
C THR A 207 -17.30 2.91 -8.91
N ARG A 208 -18.29 2.09 -8.53
CA ARG A 208 -18.18 1.05 -7.51
C ARG A 208 -18.48 -0.32 -8.11
N GLU A 209 -18.16 -1.35 -7.34
CA GLU A 209 -18.57 -2.72 -7.59
C GLU A 209 -19.68 -3.06 -6.60
N ARG A 210 -20.74 -3.76 -7.04
CA ARG A 210 -21.94 -4.03 -6.26
C ARG A 210 -22.26 -5.51 -6.23
N VAL A 211 -22.69 -6.02 -5.07
CA VAL A 211 -23.43 -7.28 -4.96
C VAL A 211 -24.86 -7.02 -4.51
N LYS A 212 -25.76 -7.89 -4.98
CA LYS A 212 -27.18 -7.89 -4.64
C LYS A 212 -27.54 -9.22 -3.99
N TYR A 213 -28.18 -9.18 -2.82
CA TYR A 213 -28.56 -10.37 -2.07
C TYR A 213 -30.03 -10.28 -1.63
N ARG A 214 -30.86 -11.20 -2.12
CA ARG A 214 -32.29 -11.20 -1.85
C ARG A 214 -32.62 -11.66 -0.43
N MET A 215 -33.48 -10.93 0.26
CA MET A 215 -34.08 -11.35 1.52
C MET A 215 -35.11 -12.46 1.26
N GLU A 216 -34.94 -13.60 1.93
CA GLU A 216 -35.78 -14.80 1.74
C GLU A 216 -36.24 -15.42 3.07
N SER A 217 -35.94 -14.76 4.19
CA SER A 217 -36.38 -15.09 5.54
C SER A 217 -36.63 -13.80 6.33
N ASN A 218 -37.28 -13.92 7.48
CA ASN A 218 -37.52 -12.80 8.40
C ASN A 218 -36.34 -12.59 9.38
N TYR A 219 -35.16 -13.10 9.04
CA TYR A 219 -33.97 -12.95 9.87
C TYR A 219 -33.47 -11.50 9.81
N MET A 220 -33.16 -10.95 10.99
CA MET A 220 -32.90 -9.53 11.18
C MET A 220 -31.43 -9.13 10.95
N SER A 221 -30.60 -10.02 10.43
CA SER A 221 -29.18 -9.76 10.18
C SER A 221 -28.69 -10.45 8.92
N VAL A 222 -27.68 -9.85 8.29
CA VAL A 222 -27.00 -10.40 7.12
C VAL A 222 -25.49 -10.32 7.30
N ARG A 223 -24.79 -11.39 6.94
CA ARG A 223 -23.32 -11.44 6.87
C ARG A 223 -22.85 -11.48 5.43
N PHE A 224 -21.76 -10.79 5.15
CA PHE A 224 -21.01 -10.87 3.89
C PHE A 224 -19.55 -11.23 4.18
N ASN A 225 -19.10 -12.41 3.75
CA ASN A 225 -17.69 -12.77 3.71
C ASN A 225 -17.12 -12.39 2.35
N ILE A 226 -16.26 -11.38 2.30
CA ILE A 226 -15.83 -10.70 1.07
C ILE A 226 -14.41 -11.08 0.70
N THR A 227 -14.14 -11.28 -0.59
CA THR A 227 -12.80 -11.44 -1.14
C THR A 227 -12.60 -10.49 -2.32
N ILE A 228 -11.69 -9.53 -2.18
CA ILE A 228 -11.24 -8.66 -3.28
C ILE A 228 -10.41 -9.48 -4.27
N LEU A 229 -10.67 -9.32 -5.57
CA LEU A 229 -10.04 -10.06 -6.68
C LEU A 229 -8.79 -9.36 -7.21
#